data_AF-A0A6B1I546-F1
#
_entry.id   AF-A0A6B1I546-F1
#
_cell.length_a   1.000
_cell.length_b   1.000
_cell.length_c   1.000
_cell.angle_alpha   90.00
_cell.angle_beta   90.00
_cell.angle_gamma   90.00
#
_symmetry.space_group_name_H-M   'P 1'
#
loop_
_entity.id
_entity.type
_entity.pdbx_description
1 polymer ?
#
loop_
_entity_poly.entity_id
_entity_poly.type
_entity_poly.pdbx_seq_one_letter_code
_entity_poly.pdbx_strand_id
1 'polypeptide(L)'
;MISEQELDEHCGSPAGDAAFAGLEAFSAVDRALEAEAKRLRTLRDSVESVEAAIRASEVAARHLQVPLKVYDEAEAAIRAADERVSQVQAAVSEINAHRRFIADLLMNLTEFVERESVRTLMQHGWFPDQGLTIPEIRWLAEMFAADAEIARLALCARFQDLLNDIEERATGAFPNRSEILREAFHAHRQGHYHLSVLAFLKQVDGFFHDRWDTSLFTTAARKDVKSRIGKIQNNLARDMVRVLLDSDWPLIMAKGTRPKGFTGLNRHQVLHGEVTNYGTEENSLRALSLLNYCAFVLPKPEQKPTDTNGSK
;
A
#
# COMPACT_ATOMS: atom_id res chain seq x y z
N MET A 1 31.35 17.59 11.07
CA MET A 1 32.14 16.41 10.68
C MET A 1 32.01 15.43 11.82
N ILE A 2 31.08 14.49 11.70
CA ILE A 2 30.92 13.39 12.64
C ILE A 2 31.99 12.36 12.26
N SER A 3 32.75 11.86 13.24
CA SER A 3 33.88 10.97 13.00
C SER A 3 33.38 9.56 12.64
N GLU A 4 34.15 8.84 11.81
CA GLU A 4 33.88 7.44 11.42
C GLU A 4 33.76 6.46 12.61
N GLN A 5 34.06 6.90 13.84
CA GLN A 5 33.92 6.08 15.06
C GLN A 5 32.50 6.05 15.64
N GLU A 6 31.61 6.99 15.30
CA GLU A 6 30.22 6.98 15.82
C GLU A 6 29.25 6.14 14.95
N LEU A 7 29.73 5.57 13.83
CA LEU A 7 28.93 4.70 12.95
C LEU A 7 28.95 3.21 13.36
N ASP A 8 29.89 2.78 14.19
CA ASP A 8 30.04 1.36 14.56
C ASP A 8 29.21 0.93 15.80
N GLU A 9 28.69 1.88 16.61
CA GLU A 9 27.96 1.55 17.85
C GLU A 9 26.45 1.32 17.66
N HIS A 10 25.89 1.43 16.44
CA HIS A 10 24.45 1.26 16.19
C HIS A 10 24.05 -0.04 15.46
N CYS A 11 25.00 -0.94 15.20
CA CYS A 11 24.75 -2.22 14.51
C CYS A 11 24.13 -3.34 15.38
N GLY A 12 23.55 -3.02 16.55
CA GLY A 12 22.99 -4.02 17.48
C GLY A 12 21.51 -3.83 17.84
N SER A 13 20.76 -3.00 17.10
CA SER A 13 19.33 -2.79 17.39
C SER A 13 18.44 -3.73 16.56
N PRO A 14 17.28 -4.19 17.09
CA PRO A 14 16.30 -4.98 16.32
C PRO A 14 15.80 -4.28 15.05
N ALA A 15 15.89 -2.95 15.00
CA ALA A 15 15.58 -2.15 13.81
C ALA A 15 16.69 -2.21 12.75
N GLY A 16 17.95 -2.33 13.18
CA GLY A 16 19.10 -2.62 12.32
C GLY A 16 19.00 -4.01 11.69
N ASP A 17 18.62 -5.02 12.48
CA ASP A 17 18.44 -6.40 11.99
C ASP A 17 17.30 -6.51 10.96
N ALA A 18 16.21 -5.75 11.14
CA ALA A 18 15.11 -5.70 10.17
C ALA A 18 15.47 -4.96 8.88
N ALA A 19 16.25 -3.87 8.98
CA ALA A 19 16.78 -3.16 7.82
C ALA A 19 17.81 -4.01 7.05
N PHE A 20 18.66 -4.76 7.77
CA PHE A 20 19.61 -5.71 7.19
C PHE A 20 18.89 -6.87 6.48
N ALA A 21 17.86 -7.44 7.09
CA ALA A 21 17.03 -8.46 6.47
C ALA A 21 16.31 -7.96 5.20
N GLY A 22 15.87 -6.70 5.18
CA GLY A 22 15.32 -6.05 3.99
C GLY A 22 16.37 -5.88 2.87
N LEU A 23 17.58 -5.43 3.21
CA LEU A 23 18.70 -5.30 2.27
C LEU A 23 19.17 -6.65 1.71
N GLU A 24 19.22 -7.70 2.54
CA GLU A 24 19.52 -9.06 2.11
C GLU A 24 18.45 -9.62 1.17
N ALA A 25 17.17 -9.34 1.44
CA ALA A 25 16.07 -9.72 0.57
C ALA A 25 16.17 -9.01 -0.80
N PHE A 26 16.47 -7.71 -0.83
CA PHE A 26 16.70 -6.98 -2.08
C PHE A 26 17.91 -7.53 -2.85
N SER A 27 19.04 -7.78 -2.17
CA SER A 27 20.22 -8.44 -2.74
C SER A 27 19.93 -9.83 -3.30
N ALA A 28 19.03 -10.59 -2.67
CA ALA A 28 18.60 -11.89 -3.17
C ALA A 28 17.72 -11.75 -4.44
N VAL A 29 16.83 -10.76 -4.48
CA VAL A 29 16.02 -10.46 -5.68
C VAL A 29 16.90 -10.00 -6.84
N ASP A 30 17.88 -9.13 -6.59
CA ASP A 30 18.76 -8.61 -7.64
C ASP A 30 19.63 -9.72 -8.25
N ARG A 31 20.19 -10.60 -7.40
CA ARG A 31 20.91 -11.80 -7.86
C ARG A 31 20.01 -12.77 -8.64
N ALA A 32 18.75 -12.90 -8.25
CA ALA A 32 17.79 -13.73 -8.97
C ALA A 32 17.44 -13.13 -10.35
N LEU A 33 17.28 -11.81 -10.44
CA LEU A 33 17.03 -11.09 -11.70
C LEU A 33 18.23 -11.21 -12.65
N GLU A 34 19.46 -11.08 -12.16
CA GLU A 34 20.67 -11.26 -12.97
C GLU A 34 20.81 -12.69 -13.49
N ALA A 35 20.55 -13.68 -12.64
CA ALA A 35 20.58 -15.09 -13.03
C ALA A 35 19.54 -15.40 -14.12
N GLU A 36 18.36 -14.81 -14.02
CA GLU A 36 17.28 -14.98 -15.00
C GLU A 36 17.58 -14.26 -16.32
N ALA A 37 18.15 -13.05 -16.26
CA ALA A 37 18.60 -12.32 -17.44
C ALA A 37 19.67 -13.10 -18.22
N LYS A 38 20.58 -13.80 -17.51
CA LYS A 38 21.59 -14.67 -18.14
C LYS A 38 20.95 -15.88 -18.83
N ARG A 39 19.97 -16.53 -18.19
CA ARG A 39 19.22 -17.65 -18.80
C ARG A 39 18.48 -17.24 -20.07
N LEU A 40 17.82 -16.08 -20.06
CA LEU A 40 17.11 -15.56 -21.23
C LEU A 40 18.02 -15.32 -22.44
N ARG A 41 19.28 -14.88 -22.21
CA ARG A 41 20.27 -14.74 -23.29
C ARG A 41 20.61 -16.10 -23.91
N THR A 42 20.91 -17.10 -23.08
CA THR A 42 21.21 -18.45 -23.56
C THR A 42 20.05 -19.06 -24.35
N LEU A 43 18.81 -18.82 -23.91
CA LEU A 43 17.63 -19.30 -24.62
C LEU A 43 17.46 -18.62 -25.98
N ARG A 44 17.69 -17.31 -26.06
CA ARG A 44 17.67 -16.54 -27.31
C ARG A 44 18.68 -17.10 -28.32
N ASP A 45 19.92 -17.32 -27.89
CA ASP A 45 20.97 -17.88 -28.75
C ASP A 45 20.56 -19.27 -29.29
N SER A 46 19.87 -20.07 -28.46
CA SER A 46 19.37 -21.39 -28.85
C SER A 46 18.25 -21.30 -29.90
N VAL A 47 17.35 -20.31 -29.78
CA VAL A 47 16.28 -20.06 -30.77
C VAL A 47 16.87 -19.61 -32.11
N GLU A 48 17.81 -18.66 -32.09
CA GLU A 48 18.47 -18.17 -33.32
C GLU A 48 19.20 -19.32 -34.05
N SER A 49 19.82 -20.26 -33.30
CA SER A 49 20.43 -21.47 -33.86
C SER A 49 19.42 -22.41 -34.54
N VAL A 50 18.24 -22.63 -33.93
CA VAL A 50 17.19 -23.48 -34.51
C VAL A 50 16.63 -22.84 -35.79
N GLU A 51 16.36 -21.53 -35.79
CA GLU A 51 15.89 -20.85 -36.99
C GLU A 51 16.89 -20.92 -38.15
N ALA A 52 18.19 -20.85 -37.85
CA ALA A 52 19.24 -21.02 -38.86
C ALA A 52 19.23 -22.44 -39.46
N ALA A 53 19.04 -23.47 -38.64
CA ALA A 53 18.95 -24.86 -39.09
C ALA A 53 17.70 -25.10 -39.97
N ILE A 54 16.54 -24.54 -39.59
CA ILE A 54 15.31 -24.61 -40.39
C ILE A 54 15.51 -23.95 -41.74
N ARG A 55 16.05 -22.72 -41.77
CA ARG A 55 16.34 -22.01 -43.03
C ARG A 55 17.30 -22.79 -43.93
N ALA A 56 18.35 -23.40 -43.37
CA ALA A 56 19.29 -24.22 -44.13
C ALA A 56 18.60 -25.47 -44.73
N SER A 57 17.72 -26.11 -43.96
CA SER A 57 16.92 -27.26 -44.42
C SER A 57 15.95 -26.88 -45.55
N GLU A 58 15.26 -25.73 -45.45
CA GLU A 58 14.35 -25.23 -46.49
C GLU A 58 15.09 -24.90 -47.80
N VAL A 59 16.28 -24.29 -47.71
CA VAL A 59 17.11 -23.97 -48.88
C VAL A 59 17.60 -25.25 -49.57
N ALA A 60 18.04 -26.25 -48.79
CA ALA A 60 18.41 -27.56 -49.31
C ALA A 60 17.23 -28.24 -50.01
N ALA A 61 16.04 -28.22 -49.42
CA ALA A 61 14.83 -28.81 -50.01
C ALA A 61 14.43 -28.18 -51.34
N ARG A 62 14.62 -26.85 -51.51
CA ARG A 62 14.29 -26.14 -52.77
C ARG A 62 15.26 -26.43 -53.92
N HIS A 63 16.47 -26.89 -53.64
CA HIS A 63 17.49 -27.13 -54.66
C HIS A 63 17.55 -28.58 -55.15
N LEU A 64 16.66 -29.45 -54.67
CA LEU A 64 16.69 -30.87 -55.01
C LEU A 64 15.69 -31.28 -56.12
N GLN A 65 16.23 -31.52 -57.32
CA GLN A 65 15.84 -32.66 -58.17
C GLN A 65 16.84 -33.82 -57.93
N VAL A 66 16.90 -34.45 -56.74
CA VAL A 66 17.99 -35.41 -56.40
C VAL A 66 17.48 -36.51 -55.40
N PRO A 67 18.16 -37.67 -55.26
CA PRO A 67 17.65 -38.98 -54.87
C PRO A 67 17.62 -39.27 -53.36
N LEU A 68 16.98 -40.40 -53.01
CA LEU A 68 16.67 -40.96 -51.68
C LEU A 68 17.66 -40.71 -50.53
N LYS A 69 18.97 -40.60 -50.75
CA LYS A 69 19.96 -40.35 -49.67
C LYS A 69 19.84 -38.99 -49.00
N VAL A 70 19.34 -37.98 -49.71
CA VAL A 70 19.17 -36.63 -49.16
C VAL A 70 17.92 -36.52 -48.28
N TYR A 71 16.98 -37.48 -48.42
CA TYR A 71 15.81 -37.57 -47.55
C TYR A 71 16.18 -38.01 -46.13
N ASP A 72 17.08 -38.99 -45.98
CA ASP A 72 17.50 -39.48 -44.65
C ASP A 72 18.23 -38.39 -43.84
N GLU A 73 19.07 -37.57 -44.50
CA GLU A 73 19.78 -36.45 -43.87
C GLU A 73 18.81 -35.31 -43.47
N ALA A 74 17.82 -35.02 -44.33
CA ALA A 74 16.78 -34.04 -44.02
C ALA A 74 15.88 -34.51 -42.86
N GLU A 75 15.51 -35.79 -42.82
CA GLU A 75 14.67 -36.36 -41.76
C GLU A 75 15.41 -36.38 -40.41
N ALA A 76 16.71 -36.71 -40.41
CA ALA A 76 17.55 -36.62 -39.22
C ALA A 76 17.68 -35.17 -38.71
N ALA A 77 17.81 -34.20 -39.61
CA ALA A 77 17.87 -32.78 -39.26
C ALA A 77 16.54 -32.26 -38.67
N ILE A 78 15.40 -32.70 -39.20
CA ILE A 78 14.07 -32.35 -38.67
C ILE A 78 13.87 -32.94 -37.27
N ARG A 79 14.22 -34.21 -37.04
CA ARG A 79 14.11 -34.82 -35.70
C ARG A 79 14.99 -34.11 -34.67
N ALA A 80 16.23 -33.76 -35.05
CA ALA A 80 17.12 -33.00 -34.19
C ALA A 80 16.60 -31.58 -33.90
N ALA A 81 15.90 -30.95 -34.87
CA ALA A 81 15.23 -29.67 -34.67
C ALA A 81 14.04 -29.78 -33.72
N ASP A 82 13.19 -30.81 -33.86
CA ASP A 82 12.04 -31.06 -32.97
C ASP A 82 12.46 -31.32 -31.52
N GLU A 83 13.56 -32.06 -31.32
CA GLU A 83 14.10 -32.32 -29.98
C GLU A 83 14.61 -31.03 -29.33
N ARG A 84 15.26 -30.14 -30.11
CA ARG A 84 15.66 -28.81 -29.62
C ARG A 84 14.47 -27.91 -29.33
N VAL A 85 13.43 -27.92 -30.18
CA VAL A 85 12.19 -27.17 -29.94
C VAL A 85 11.54 -27.63 -28.63
N SER A 86 11.50 -28.94 -28.38
CA SER A 86 10.96 -29.49 -27.13
C SER A 86 11.76 -29.05 -25.90
N GLN A 87 13.10 -29.03 -25.99
CA GLN A 87 13.97 -28.53 -24.92
C GLN A 87 13.76 -27.04 -24.65
N VAL A 88 13.62 -26.23 -25.70
CA VAL A 88 13.31 -24.80 -25.59
C VAL A 88 11.93 -24.57 -24.95
N GLN A 89 10.91 -25.35 -25.33
CA GLN A 89 9.57 -25.24 -24.75
C GLN A 89 9.53 -25.61 -23.26
N ALA A 90 10.30 -26.62 -22.84
CA ALA A 90 10.46 -26.97 -21.43
C ALA A 90 11.11 -25.82 -20.64
N ALA A 91 12.21 -25.25 -21.17
CA ALA A 91 12.89 -24.12 -20.54
C ALA A 91 12.00 -22.87 -20.44
N VAL A 92 11.22 -22.56 -21.49
CA VAL A 92 10.24 -21.45 -21.47
C VAL A 92 9.18 -21.66 -20.39
N SER A 93 8.73 -22.90 -20.19
CA SER A 93 7.72 -23.22 -19.17
C SER A 93 8.26 -23.02 -17.75
N GLU A 94 9.51 -23.40 -17.50
CA GLU A 94 10.18 -23.16 -16.21
C GLU A 94 10.42 -21.67 -15.94
N ILE A 95 10.82 -20.90 -16.95
CA ILE A 95 10.97 -19.44 -16.87
C ILE A 95 9.63 -18.78 -16.52
N ASN A 96 8.55 -19.21 -17.16
CA ASN A 96 7.20 -18.70 -16.87
C ASN A 96 6.70 -19.07 -15.46
N ALA A 97 7.16 -20.19 -14.90
CA ALA A 97 6.87 -20.54 -13.51
C ALA A 97 7.66 -19.64 -12.53
N HIS A 98 8.95 -19.43 -12.78
CA HIS A 98 9.78 -18.52 -11.96
C HIS A 98 9.30 -17.07 -12.01
N ARG A 99 8.94 -16.58 -13.19
CA ARG A 99 8.39 -15.23 -13.37
C ARG A 99 7.11 -15.03 -12.55
N ARG A 100 6.21 -16.03 -12.51
CA ARG A 100 5.01 -15.99 -11.66
C ARG A 100 5.37 -15.96 -10.18
N PHE A 101 6.28 -16.81 -9.75
CA PHE A 101 6.76 -16.81 -8.37
C PHE A 101 7.39 -15.47 -7.95
N ILE A 102 8.25 -14.89 -8.79
CA ILE A 102 8.85 -13.57 -8.55
C ILE A 102 7.79 -12.48 -8.52
N ALA A 103 6.81 -12.51 -9.43
CA ALA A 103 5.71 -11.55 -9.43
C ALA A 103 4.88 -11.65 -8.14
N ASP A 104 4.53 -12.86 -7.70
CA ASP A 104 3.81 -13.10 -6.45
C ASP A 104 4.63 -12.67 -5.23
N LEU A 105 5.93 -12.95 -5.23
CA LEU A 105 6.85 -12.53 -4.16
C LEU A 105 6.96 -11.00 -4.09
N LEU A 106 7.14 -10.33 -5.23
CA LEU A 106 7.20 -8.87 -5.31
C LEU A 106 5.89 -8.23 -4.89
N MET A 107 4.74 -8.77 -5.29
CA MET A 107 3.44 -8.30 -4.83
C MET A 107 3.27 -8.43 -3.32
N ASN A 108 3.62 -9.59 -2.76
CA ASN A 108 3.52 -9.83 -1.31
C ASN A 108 4.50 -8.96 -0.49
N LEU A 109 5.73 -8.74 -0.99
CA LEU A 109 6.71 -7.85 -0.37
C LEU A 109 6.26 -6.39 -0.41
N THR A 110 5.68 -5.97 -1.54
CA THR A 110 5.14 -4.62 -1.74
C THR A 110 3.98 -4.39 -0.76
N GLU A 111 3.04 -5.33 -0.68
CA GLU A 111 1.90 -5.27 0.24
C GLU A 111 2.31 -5.31 1.73
N PHE A 112 3.37 -6.03 2.09
CA PHE A 112 3.88 -6.10 3.47
C PHE A 112 4.61 -4.82 3.89
N VAL A 113 5.53 -4.32 3.07
CA VAL A 113 6.32 -3.10 3.35
C VAL A 113 5.41 -1.86 3.38
N GLU A 114 4.32 -1.87 2.61
CA GLU A 114 3.28 -0.84 2.64
C GLU A 114 2.54 -0.76 3.97
N ARG A 115 2.17 -1.90 4.56
CA ARG A 115 1.43 -1.93 5.84
C ARG A 115 2.25 -1.36 6.99
N GLU A 116 3.54 -1.66 7.03
CA GLU A 116 4.41 -1.15 8.10
C GLU A 116 4.65 0.36 7.94
N SER A 117 4.87 0.83 6.71
CA SER A 117 5.05 2.27 6.44
C SER A 117 3.79 3.06 6.80
N VAL A 118 2.60 2.58 6.40
CA VAL A 118 1.32 3.19 6.80
C VAL A 118 1.13 3.16 8.32
N ARG A 119 1.49 2.05 8.98
CA ARG A 119 1.42 1.95 10.44
C ARG A 119 2.32 2.98 11.11
N THR A 120 3.55 3.18 10.63
CA THR A 120 4.46 4.20 11.15
C THR A 120 3.82 5.58 11.09
N LEU A 121 3.27 5.98 9.93
CA LEU A 121 2.54 7.26 9.81
C LEU A 121 1.41 7.37 10.84
N MET A 122 0.59 6.31 10.99
CA MET A 122 -0.52 6.29 11.95
C MET A 122 -0.04 6.38 13.40
N GLN A 123 1.08 5.74 13.74
CA GLN A 123 1.70 5.84 15.07
C GLN A 123 2.19 7.25 15.40
N HIS A 124 2.53 8.04 14.38
CA HIS A 124 2.81 9.47 14.51
C HIS A 124 1.55 10.35 14.43
N GLY A 125 0.36 9.76 14.28
CA GLY A 125 -0.93 10.44 14.26
C GLY A 125 -1.35 10.98 12.89
N TRP A 126 -0.70 10.51 11.82
CA TRP A 126 -0.98 10.91 10.44
C TRP A 126 -1.57 9.76 9.63
N PHE A 127 -2.50 10.08 8.73
CA PHE A 127 -3.20 9.10 7.93
C PHE A 127 -3.03 9.42 6.44
N PRO A 128 -2.65 8.46 5.59
CA PRO A 128 -2.34 8.75 4.19
C PRO A 128 -3.60 9.10 3.40
N ASP A 129 -3.55 10.12 2.55
CA ASP A 129 -4.64 10.39 1.61
C ASP A 129 -4.52 9.54 0.32
N GLN A 130 -5.59 9.53 -0.47
CA GLN A 130 -5.68 8.78 -1.73
C GLN A 130 -4.65 9.18 -2.81
N GLY A 131 -4.03 10.36 -2.68
CA GLY A 131 -3.01 10.84 -3.61
C GLY A 131 -1.58 10.60 -3.14
N LEU A 132 -1.36 9.95 -1.98
CA LEU A 132 -0.01 9.57 -1.55
C LEU A 132 0.38 8.26 -2.23
N THR A 133 1.45 8.32 -3.01
CA THR A 133 2.03 7.14 -3.66
C THR A 133 2.80 6.29 -2.64
N ILE A 134 2.97 5.01 -2.95
CA ILE A 134 3.74 4.07 -2.10
C ILE A 134 5.16 4.57 -1.82
N PRO A 135 5.94 5.08 -2.80
CA PRO A 135 7.26 5.65 -2.52
C PRO A 135 7.21 6.85 -1.57
N GLU A 136 6.20 7.72 -1.67
CA GLU A 136 6.04 8.86 -0.76
C GLU A 136 5.70 8.40 0.67
N ILE A 137 4.81 7.40 0.81
CA ILE A 137 4.47 6.82 2.12
C ILE A 137 5.71 6.22 2.78
N ARG A 138 6.51 5.47 2.01
CA ARG A 138 7.76 4.89 2.51
C ARG A 138 8.75 5.98 2.91
N TRP A 139 8.98 6.96 2.05
CA TRP A 139 9.87 8.07 2.33
C TRP A 139 9.45 8.82 3.61
N LEU A 140 8.15 9.09 3.80
CA LEU A 140 7.64 9.71 5.02
C LEU A 140 7.89 8.84 6.26
N ALA A 141 7.71 7.53 6.16
CA ALA A 141 7.97 6.60 7.27
C ALA A 141 9.47 6.56 7.64
N GLU A 142 10.35 6.54 6.64
CA GLU A 142 11.80 6.63 6.83
C GLU A 142 12.20 7.98 7.46
N MET A 143 11.58 9.08 7.02
CA MET A 143 11.81 10.40 7.61
C MET A 143 11.32 10.47 9.05
N PHE A 144 10.22 9.82 9.43
CA PHE A 144 9.84 9.76 10.85
C PHE A 144 10.89 9.06 11.73
N ALA A 145 11.66 8.13 11.18
CA ALA A 145 12.77 7.48 11.88
C ALA A 145 14.06 8.32 11.89
N ALA A 146 14.35 9.03 10.80
CA ALA A 146 15.59 9.80 10.64
C ALA A 146 15.48 11.25 11.16
N ASP A 147 14.46 11.98 10.70
CA ASP A 147 14.15 13.36 11.08
C ASP A 147 12.63 13.60 11.01
N ALA A 148 11.97 13.39 12.14
CA ALA A 148 10.51 13.50 12.24
C ALA A 148 9.98 14.89 11.92
N GLU A 149 10.79 15.95 12.02
CA GLU A 149 10.38 17.31 11.71
C GLU A 149 10.16 17.51 10.22
N ILE A 150 11.02 16.94 9.37
CA ILE A 150 10.87 16.98 7.91
C ILE A 150 9.57 16.29 7.49
N ALA A 151 9.30 15.09 8.01
CA ALA A 151 8.07 14.36 7.73
C ALA A 151 6.83 15.15 8.16
N ARG A 152 6.88 15.75 9.35
CA ARG A 152 5.80 16.57 9.91
C ARG A 152 5.50 17.79 9.04
N LEU A 153 6.53 18.54 8.65
CA LEU A 153 6.38 19.73 7.79
C LEU A 153 5.83 19.37 6.41
N ALA A 154 6.32 18.28 5.80
CA ALA A 154 5.84 17.80 4.51
C ALA A 154 4.35 17.43 4.57
N LEU A 155 3.92 16.72 5.62
CA LEU A 155 2.52 16.36 5.82
C LEU A 155 1.63 17.56 6.13
N CYS A 156 2.09 18.50 6.95
CA CYS A 156 1.37 19.74 7.21
C CYS A 156 1.13 20.53 5.91
N ALA A 157 2.19 20.77 5.13
CA ALA A 157 2.09 21.49 3.86
C ALA A 157 1.09 20.79 2.91
N ARG A 158 1.20 19.47 2.78
CA ARG A 158 0.31 18.69 1.93
C ARG A 158 -1.16 18.80 2.35
N PHE A 159 -1.48 18.60 3.63
CA PHE A 159 -2.87 18.67 4.08
C PHE A 159 -3.44 20.10 4.05
N GLN A 160 -2.58 21.11 4.16
CA GLN A 160 -2.96 22.50 3.94
C GLN A 160 -3.36 22.74 2.47
N ASP A 161 -2.56 22.25 1.53
CA ASP A 161 -2.83 22.38 0.09
C ASP A 161 -4.09 21.64 -0.34
N LEU A 162 -4.34 20.46 0.27
CA LEU A 162 -5.49 19.61 -0.05
C LEU A 162 -6.79 20.05 0.65
N LEU A 163 -6.79 21.10 1.46
CA LEU A 163 -7.88 21.41 2.39
C LEU A 163 -9.25 21.57 1.69
N ASN A 164 -9.28 22.30 0.58
CA ASN A 164 -10.52 22.53 -0.19
C ASN A 164 -11.01 21.24 -0.85
N ASP A 165 -10.11 20.45 -1.42
CA ASP A 165 -10.49 19.20 -2.09
C ASP A 165 -10.99 18.16 -1.09
N ILE A 166 -10.42 18.13 0.13
CA ILE A 166 -10.90 17.26 1.20
C ILE A 166 -12.31 17.68 1.62
N GLU A 167 -12.57 18.98 1.77
CA GLU A 167 -13.91 19.47 2.10
C GLU A 167 -14.94 19.07 1.04
N GLU A 168 -14.65 19.28 -0.23
CA GLU A 168 -15.55 18.92 -1.33
C GLU A 168 -15.84 17.41 -1.34
N ARG A 169 -14.79 16.59 -1.23
CA ARG A 169 -14.94 15.12 -1.19
C ARG A 169 -15.72 14.67 0.03
N ALA A 170 -15.41 15.17 1.22
CA ALA A 170 -16.06 14.76 2.46
C ALA A 170 -17.53 15.16 2.48
N THR A 171 -17.86 16.39 2.06
CA THR A 171 -19.25 16.88 1.99
C THR A 171 -20.05 16.16 0.90
N GLY A 172 -19.43 15.80 -0.22
CA GLY A 172 -20.04 14.95 -1.25
C GLY A 172 -20.26 13.50 -0.81
N ALA A 173 -19.32 12.93 -0.04
CA ALA A 173 -19.41 11.56 0.46
C ALA A 173 -20.39 11.41 1.64
N PHE A 174 -20.65 12.48 2.39
CA PHE A 174 -21.52 12.52 3.57
C PHE A 174 -22.44 13.76 3.52
N PRO A 175 -23.43 13.79 2.61
CA PRO A 175 -24.26 14.98 2.38
C PRO A 175 -25.05 15.42 3.63
N ASN A 176 -25.52 14.45 4.43
CA ASN A 176 -26.23 14.71 5.70
C ASN A 176 -25.37 15.38 6.77
N ARG A 177 -24.05 15.42 6.58
CA ARG A 177 -23.08 16.04 7.49
C ARG A 177 -22.45 17.29 6.89
N SER A 178 -22.88 17.69 5.70
CA SER A 178 -22.19 18.72 4.92
C SER A 178 -22.10 20.07 5.63
N GLU A 179 -23.16 20.50 6.33
CA GLU A 179 -23.15 21.74 7.11
C GLU A 179 -22.12 21.70 8.24
N ILE A 180 -22.15 20.65 9.06
CA ILE A 180 -21.21 20.48 10.19
C ILE A 180 -19.76 20.38 9.69
N LEU A 181 -19.54 19.69 8.56
CA LEU A 181 -18.23 19.60 7.94
C LEU A 181 -17.75 20.99 7.50
N ARG A 182 -18.56 21.74 6.75
CA ARG A 182 -18.21 23.10 6.30
C ARG A 182 -17.84 24.02 7.47
N GLU A 183 -18.59 23.94 8.58
CA GLU A 183 -18.27 24.67 9.81
C GLU A 183 -16.92 24.24 10.40
N ALA A 184 -16.61 22.95 10.41
CA ALA A 184 -15.33 22.43 10.89
C ALA A 184 -14.15 22.92 10.03
N PHE A 185 -14.29 22.89 8.70
CA PHE A 185 -13.29 23.43 7.78
C PHE A 185 -13.15 24.94 7.90
N HIS A 186 -14.25 25.67 8.05
CA HIS A 186 -14.24 27.10 8.31
C HIS A 186 -13.49 27.43 9.60
N ALA A 187 -13.77 26.71 10.70
CA ALA A 187 -13.06 26.88 11.96
C ALA A 187 -11.54 26.68 11.81
N HIS A 188 -11.10 25.66 11.05
CA HIS A 188 -9.68 25.46 10.77
C HIS A 188 -9.09 26.66 10.04
N ARG A 189 -9.72 27.13 8.95
CA ARG A 189 -9.25 28.28 8.16
C ARG A 189 -9.16 29.58 8.98
N GLN A 190 -10.03 29.75 9.98
CA GLN A 190 -10.02 30.91 10.89
C GLN A 190 -9.04 30.74 12.07
N GLY A 191 -8.24 29.66 12.11
CA GLY A 191 -7.32 29.39 13.21
C GLY A 191 -8.01 28.96 14.51
N HIS A 192 -9.30 28.61 14.47
CA HIS A 192 -10.06 28.11 15.61
C HIS A 192 -9.79 26.62 15.85
N TYR A 193 -8.53 26.30 16.10
CA TYR A 193 -8.04 24.91 16.09
C TYR A 193 -8.64 24.03 17.17
N HIS A 194 -9.00 24.57 18.35
CA HIS A 194 -9.73 23.80 19.36
C HIS A 194 -11.07 23.28 18.80
N LEU A 195 -11.80 24.13 18.08
CA LEU A 195 -13.11 23.79 17.51
C LEU A 195 -12.96 22.82 16.33
N SER A 196 -12.02 23.08 15.42
CA SER A 196 -11.82 22.22 14.25
C SER A 196 -11.34 20.82 14.65
N VAL A 197 -10.41 20.71 15.60
CA VAL A 197 -9.96 19.40 16.13
C VAL A 197 -11.14 18.61 16.71
N LEU A 198 -11.96 19.24 17.57
CA LEU A 198 -13.13 18.61 18.16
C LEU A 198 -14.12 18.16 17.08
N ALA A 199 -14.43 19.03 16.13
CA ALA A 199 -15.37 18.76 15.07
C ALA A 199 -14.90 17.63 14.15
N PHE A 200 -13.64 17.66 13.69
CA PHE A 200 -13.09 16.60 12.85
C PHE A 200 -13.09 15.23 13.55
N LEU A 201 -12.63 15.17 14.80
CA LEU A 201 -12.65 13.91 15.56
C LEU A 201 -14.06 13.37 15.78
N LYS A 202 -15.06 14.25 15.96
CA LYS A 202 -16.46 13.84 16.10
C LYS A 202 -17.09 13.42 14.78
N GLN A 203 -16.77 14.05 13.67
CA GLN A 203 -17.29 13.62 12.37
C GLN A 203 -16.70 12.28 11.91
N VAL A 204 -15.49 11.91 12.35
CA VAL A 204 -14.99 10.53 12.15
C VAL A 204 -15.93 9.49 12.77
N ASP A 205 -16.37 9.70 14.02
CA ASP A 205 -17.42 8.85 14.64
C ASP A 205 -18.71 8.86 13.81
N GLY A 206 -19.10 10.04 13.33
CA GLY A 206 -20.24 10.23 12.46
C GLY A 206 -20.19 9.42 11.16
N PHE A 207 -19.03 9.36 10.51
CA PHE A 207 -18.86 8.59 9.27
C PHE A 207 -19.05 7.10 9.50
N PHE A 208 -18.50 6.56 10.61
CA PHE A 208 -18.72 5.16 10.98
C PHE A 208 -20.19 4.87 11.29
N HIS A 209 -20.88 5.79 11.94
CA HIS A 209 -22.31 5.65 12.22
C HIS A 209 -23.12 5.60 10.92
N ASP A 210 -22.88 6.52 9.99
CA ASP A 210 -23.63 6.58 8.72
C ASP A 210 -23.40 5.35 7.83
N ARG A 211 -22.19 4.77 7.87
CA ARG A 211 -21.83 3.65 6.99
C ARG A 211 -22.10 2.28 7.61
N TRP A 212 -21.94 2.14 8.92
CA TRP A 212 -21.94 0.84 9.59
C TRP A 212 -22.71 0.79 10.92
N ASP A 213 -23.40 1.87 11.30
CA ASP A 213 -24.18 1.96 12.54
C ASP A 213 -23.31 1.66 13.79
N THR A 214 -22.10 2.21 13.80
CA THR A 214 -21.08 1.92 14.80
C THR A 214 -20.12 3.10 15.00
N SER A 215 -19.14 2.99 15.90
CA SER A 215 -18.18 4.06 16.24
C SER A 215 -16.73 3.58 16.13
N LEU A 216 -15.82 4.37 15.56
CA LEU A 216 -14.41 3.95 15.46
C LEU A 216 -13.73 3.80 16.83
N PHE A 217 -14.08 4.64 17.80
CA PHE A 217 -13.31 4.78 19.05
C PHE A 217 -13.73 3.83 20.18
N THR A 218 -14.61 2.86 19.94
CA THR A 218 -14.98 1.86 20.96
C THR A 218 -14.46 0.47 20.61
N THR A 219 -13.97 -0.27 21.62
CA THR A 219 -13.42 -1.61 21.43
C THR A 219 -14.47 -2.58 20.86
N ALA A 220 -15.71 -2.48 21.34
CA ALA A 220 -16.82 -3.29 20.84
C ALA A 220 -17.09 -3.03 19.36
N ALA A 221 -17.10 -1.76 18.96
CA ALA A 221 -17.31 -1.37 17.58
C ALA A 221 -16.14 -1.78 16.67
N ARG A 222 -14.88 -1.64 17.09
CA ARG A 222 -13.75 -2.14 16.29
C ARG A 222 -13.85 -3.65 16.06
N LYS A 223 -14.28 -4.42 17.07
CA LYS A 223 -14.54 -5.87 16.92
C LYS A 223 -15.68 -6.15 15.94
N ASP A 224 -16.76 -5.38 16.01
CA ASP A 224 -17.89 -5.46 15.09
C ASP A 224 -17.47 -5.14 13.64
N VAL A 225 -16.76 -4.03 13.41
CA VAL A 225 -16.25 -3.67 12.08
C VAL A 225 -15.27 -4.74 11.55
N LYS A 226 -14.37 -5.27 12.38
CA LYS A 226 -13.49 -6.39 11.99
C LYS A 226 -14.28 -7.62 11.53
N SER A 227 -15.41 -7.93 12.15
CA SER A 227 -16.27 -9.05 11.73
C SER A 227 -16.96 -8.81 10.38
N ARG A 228 -17.18 -7.53 10.00
CA ARG A 228 -17.84 -7.12 8.77
C ARG A 228 -16.88 -6.83 7.63
N ILE A 229 -15.57 -6.71 7.90
CA ILE A 229 -14.56 -6.29 6.93
C ILE A 229 -14.48 -7.21 5.69
N GLY A 230 -14.74 -8.51 5.86
CA GLY A 230 -14.78 -9.48 4.76
C GLY A 230 -15.87 -9.19 3.73
N LYS A 231 -16.88 -8.37 4.07
CA LYS A 231 -17.95 -7.95 3.16
C LYS A 231 -17.55 -6.78 2.25
N ILE A 232 -16.44 -6.10 2.54
CA ILE A 232 -15.92 -5.03 1.68
C ILE A 232 -15.39 -5.68 0.40
N GLN A 233 -16.03 -5.43 -0.75
CA GLN A 233 -15.65 -6.06 -2.02
C GLN A 233 -14.30 -5.55 -2.56
N ASN A 234 -14.00 -4.26 -2.36
CA ASN A 234 -12.75 -3.66 -2.79
C ASN A 234 -11.60 -4.10 -1.85
N ASN A 235 -10.65 -4.88 -2.37
CA ASN A 235 -9.52 -5.40 -1.59
C ASN A 235 -8.66 -4.28 -0.99
N LEU A 236 -8.34 -3.22 -1.74
CA LEU A 236 -7.55 -2.09 -1.24
C LEU A 236 -8.26 -1.38 -0.06
N ALA A 237 -9.55 -1.05 -0.23
CA ALA A 237 -10.32 -0.43 0.86
C ALA A 237 -10.43 -1.35 2.09
N ARG A 238 -10.59 -2.66 1.86
CA ARG A 238 -10.60 -3.68 2.91
C ARG A 238 -9.30 -3.66 3.71
N ASP A 239 -8.16 -3.68 3.03
CA ASP A 239 -6.84 -3.73 3.67
C ASP A 239 -6.52 -2.41 4.39
N MET A 240 -6.90 -1.27 3.82
CA MET A 240 -6.76 0.03 4.48
C MET A 240 -7.60 0.13 5.76
N VAL A 241 -8.88 -0.26 5.71
CA VAL A 241 -9.72 -0.34 6.92
C VAL A 241 -9.10 -1.31 7.93
N ARG A 242 -8.50 -2.41 7.47
CA ARG A 242 -7.85 -3.38 8.36
C ARG A 242 -6.66 -2.76 9.08
N VAL A 243 -5.79 -2.05 8.37
CA VAL A 243 -4.64 -1.35 8.97
C VAL A 243 -5.12 -0.32 10.01
N LEU A 244 -6.18 0.44 9.72
CA LEU A 244 -6.78 1.38 10.67
C LEU A 244 -7.27 0.70 11.97
N LEU A 245 -7.82 -0.52 11.86
CA LEU A 245 -8.41 -1.27 12.97
C LEU A 245 -7.41 -2.17 13.73
N ASP A 246 -6.31 -2.56 13.09
CA ASP A 246 -5.28 -3.43 13.66
C ASP A 246 -4.12 -2.63 14.25
N SER A 247 -3.95 -1.36 13.86
CA SER A 247 -2.90 -0.50 14.40
C SER A 247 -3.32 0.16 15.73
N ASP A 248 -2.34 0.31 16.62
CA ASP A 248 -2.42 1.18 17.78
C ASP A 248 -1.85 2.54 17.40
N TRP A 249 -2.67 3.58 17.51
CA TRP A 249 -2.27 4.94 17.17
C TRP A 249 -2.70 5.94 18.25
N PRO A 250 -1.95 7.05 18.43
CA PRO A 250 -2.11 8.00 19.54
C PRO A 250 -3.55 8.46 19.80
N LEU A 251 -4.30 8.72 18.72
CA LEU A 251 -5.67 9.25 18.81
C LEU A 251 -6.69 8.27 19.45
N ILE A 252 -6.49 6.94 19.39
CA ILE A 252 -7.40 5.91 19.99
C ILE A 252 -6.93 5.33 21.32
N MET A 253 -5.71 5.64 21.77
CA MET A 253 -5.16 4.98 22.96
C MET A 253 -6.06 5.15 24.18
N ALA A 254 -6.34 4.04 24.87
CA ALA A 254 -7.11 4.03 26.09
C ALA A 254 -6.30 4.62 27.26
N LYS A 255 -6.98 5.11 28.29
CA LYS A 255 -6.34 5.77 29.45
C LYS A 255 -5.19 4.96 30.08
N GLY A 256 -5.36 3.64 30.17
CA GLY A 256 -4.38 2.72 30.79
C GLY A 256 -3.25 2.25 29.87
N THR A 257 -3.31 2.50 28.57
CA THR A 257 -2.28 2.05 27.61
C THR A 257 -1.32 3.16 27.20
N ARG A 258 -1.60 4.41 27.60
CA ARG A 258 -0.76 5.58 27.29
C ARG A 258 0.53 5.55 28.10
N PRO A 259 1.71 5.80 27.48
CA PRO A 259 2.94 5.94 28.23
C PRO A 259 2.88 7.14 29.17
N LYS A 260 3.64 7.08 30.26
CA LYS A 260 3.73 8.19 31.22
C LYS A 260 4.32 9.41 30.51
N GLY A 261 3.64 10.56 30.60
CA GLY A 261 4.07 11.78 29.93
C GLY A 261 3.72 11.87 28.43
N PHE A 262 2.77 11.06 27.94
CA PHE A 262 2.29 11.14 26.57
C PHE A 262 1.82 12.56 26.18
N THR A 263 2.37 13.09 25.09
CA THR A 263 2.12 14.45 24.55
C THR A 263 1.41 14.46 23.20
N GLY A 264 1.02 13.29 22.66
CA GLY A 264 0.34 13.19 21.38
C GLY A 264 -1.13 13.64 21.41
N LEU A 265 -1.72 13.84 20.23
CA LEU A 265 -3.16 14.08 20.11
C LEU A 265 -3.93 12.81 20.47
N ASN A 266 -4.75 12.85 21.52
CA ASN A 266 -5.59 11.74 21.95
C ASN A 266 -7.05 12.16 22.13
N ARG A 267 -7.97 11.47 21.45
CA ARG A 267 -9.40 11.81 21.43
C ARG A 267 -10.03 11.77 22.81
N HIS A 268 -9.64 10.82 23.65
CA HIS A 268 -10.16 10.72 25.02
C HIS A 268 -9.71 11.92 25.86
N GLN A 269 -8.41 12.25 25.82
CA GLN A 269 -7.86 13.41 26.52
C GLN A 269 -8.54 14.72 26.10
N VAL A 270 -8.71 14.92 24.79
CA VAL A 270 -9.35 16.12 24.23
C VAL A 270 -10.81 16.23 24.68
N LEU A 271 -11.59 15.15 24.53
CA LEU A 271 -13.04 15.20 24.78
C LEU A 271 -13.43 15.20 26.25
N HIS A 272 -12.57 14.69 27.14
CA HIS A 272 -12.77 14.76 28.58
C HIS A 272 -12.11 15.99 29.22
N GLY A 273 -11.46 16.85 28.42
CA GLY A 273 -10.78 18.04 28.93
C GLY A 273 -9.56 17.75 29.80
N GLU A 274 -8.97 16.55 29.68
CA GLU A 274 -7.71 16.20 30.37
C GLU A 274 -6.52 17.02 29.80
N VAL A 275 -6.66 17.54 28.57
CA VAL A 275 -5.69 18.45 27.91
C VAL A 275 -6.40 19.67 27.35
N THR A 276 -5.78 20.84 27.47
CA THR A 276 -6.37 22.14 27.06
C THR A 276 -5.56 22.84 25.96
N ASN A 277 -4.31 22.45 25.76
CA ASN A 277 -3.38 23.03 24.79
C ASN A 277 -3.34 22.28 23.44
N TYR A 278 -4.38 21.48 23.13
CA TYR A 278 -4.42 20.69 21.91
C TYR A 278 -4.76 21.50 20.65
N GLY A 279 -5.27 22.73 20.78
CA GLY A 279 -5.69 23.57 19.66
C GLY A 279 -4.51 24.19 18.90
N THR A 280 -3.78 23.36 18.16
CA THR A 280 -2.73 23.79 17.23
C THR A 280 -3.13 23.45 15.79
N GLU A 281 -2.56 24.18 14.84
CA GLU A 281 -2.76 23.92 13.40
C GLU A 281 -2.42 22.47 13.05
N GLU A 282 -1.26 22.01 13.50
CA GLU A 282 -0.81 20.63 13.29
C GLU A 282 -1.81 19.60 13.82
N ASN A 283 -2.31 19.76 15.05
CA ASN A 283 -3.30 18.83 15.60
C ASN A 283 -4.60 18.85 14.80
N SER A 284 -4.98 20.03 14.30
CA SER A 284 -6.12 20.14 13.39
C SER A 284 -5.87 19.41 12.07
N LEU A 285 -4.67 19.48 11.50
CA LEU A 285 -4.30 18.77 10.27
C LEU A 285 -4.18 17.26 10.49
N ARG A 286 -3.67 16.81 11.63
CA ARG A 286 -3.69 15.39 12.03
C ARG A 286 -5.12 14.87 12.13
N ALA A 287 -6.01 15.60 12.81
CA ALA A 287 -7.42 15.23 12.90
C ALA A 287 -8.12 15.24 11.52
N LEU A 288 -7.78 16.22 10.66
CA LEU A 288 -8.25 16.30 9.28
C LEU A 288 -7.76 15.09 8.45
N SER A 289 -6.50 14.66 8.62
CA SER A 289 -5.95 13.52 7.90
C SER A 289 -6.73 12.23 8.21
N LEU A 290 -7.09 12.01 9.48
CA LEU A 290 -7.95 10.89 9.89
C LEU A 290 -9.35 11.00 9.27
N LEU A 291 -9.94 12.20 9.29
CA LEU A 291 -11.24 12.44 8.68
C LEU A 291 -11.23 12.14 7.18
N ASN A 292 -10.24 12.63 6.45
CA ASN A 292 -10.05 12.38 5.03
C ASN A 292 -9.84 10.88 4.75
N TYR A 293 -9.00 10.22 5.56
CA TYR A 293 -8.77 8.78 5.46
C TYR A 293 -10.09 8.01 5.58
N CYS A 294 -10.87 8.29 6.62
CA CYS A 294 -12.16 7.64 6.84
C CYS A 294 -13.16 7.95 5.72
N ALA A 295 -13.18 9.18 5.21
CA ALA A 295 -14.08 9.54 4.11
C ALA A 295 -13.82 8.72 2.84
N PHE A 296 -12.55 8.40 2.59
CA PHE A 296 -12.10 7.62 1.44
C PHE A 296 -12.28 6.11 1.63
N VAL A 297 -11.85 5.55 2.76
CA VAL A 297 -11.78 4.08 2.94
C VAL A 297 -13.10 3.44 3.33
N LEU A 298 -14.06 4.22 3.84
CA LEU A 298 -15.35 3.68 4.27
C LEU A 298 -16.27 3.46 3.05
N PRO A 299 -16.64 2.21 2.74
CA PRO A 299 -17.55 1.90 1.62
C PRO A 299 -18.94 2.48 1.88
N LYS A 300 -19.70 2.74 0.81
CA LYS A 300 -21.11 3.11 0.92
C LYS A 300 -21.90 1.93 1.52
N PRO A 301 -22.90 2.17 2.38
CA PRO A 301 -23.76 1.09 2.83
C PRO A 301 -24.42 0.47 1.59
N GLU A 302 -24.54 -0.86 1.57
CA GLU A 302 -25.33 -1.53 0.54
C GLU A 302 -26.75 -0.96 0.58
N GLN A 303 -27.23 -0.44 -0.56
CA GLN A 303 -28.63 -0.06 -0.67
C GLN A 303 -29.45 -1.33 -0.43
N LYS A 304 -30.25 -1.36 0.65
CA LYS A 304 -31.28 -2.38 0.77
C LYS A 304 -32.12 -2.33 -0.51
N PRO A 305 -32.42 -3.45 -1.17
CA PRO A 305 -33.34 -3.45 -2.29
C PRO A 305 -34.61 -2.74 -1.81
N THR A 306 -34.97 -1.65 -2.49
CA THR A 306 -36.22 -0.97 -2.23
C THR A 306 -37.32 -1.99 -2.43
N ASP A 307 -38.06 -2.32 -1.38
CA ASP A 307 -39.27 -3.13 -1.45
C ASP A 307 -40.32 -2.36 -2.27
N THR A 308 -40.17 -2.35 -3.59
CA THR A 308 -41.22 -2.02 -4.54
C THR A 308 -42.14 -3.22 -4.62
N ASN A 309 -42.90 -3.46 -3.55
CA ASN A 309 -44.14 -4.24 -3.58
C ASN A 309 -44.95 -4.00 -2.30
N GLY A 310 -45.59 -2.84 -2.27
CA GLY A 310 -46.61 -2.46 -1.29
C GLY A 310 -47.75 -1.72 -1.96
N SER A 311 -48.27 -2.25 -3.06
CA SER A 311 -49.59 -1.88 -3.59
C SER A 311 -50.46 -3.13 -3.58
N LYS A 312 -51.22 -3.29 -2.50
CA LYS A 312 -52.57 -3.84 -2.49
C LYS A 312 -53.37 -3.12 -1.42
#